data_AF-A0A1V9KL33-F1
#
_entry.id   AF-A0A1V9KL33-F1
#
_cell.length_a   1.000
_cell.length_b   1.000
_cell.length_c   1.000
_cell.angle_alpha   90.00
_cell.angle_beta   90.00
_cell.angle_gamma   90.00
#
_symmetry.space_group_name_H-M   'P 1'
#
loop_
_entity.id
_entity.type
_entity.pdbx_description
1 polymer ?
#
loop_
_entity_poly.entity_id
_entity_poly.type
_entity_poly.pdbx_seq_one_letter_code
_entity_poly.pdbx_strand_id
1 'polypeptide(L)'
;MTRNGTRPHPQHAAILRLLEQRKSTAAVARELGVDRAAVRRIRREAGLPTVPMQPLTLEEAWATHTKPVDGGHIEWTGSRASGSGTPVMRYKDAVYTAAAIAFRQHTGRDPVGHAKAECGMAQCVEPSHIEDEPGRAHIREQLRNVLGKGARQPFCRRDHDQAVHGRYGPNGTAYCQACQDVKRGRVPEPAG
;
A
#
# COMPACT_ATOMS: atom_id res chain seq x y z
N MET A 1 47.02 37.82 5.86
CA MET A 1 45.76 37.21 6.35
C MET A 1 45.83 35.71 6.12
N THR A 2 46.30 34.97 7.12
CA THR A 2 46.47 33.51 7.09
C THR A 2 45.10 32.84 7.15
N ARG A 3 44.76 32.05 6.13
CA ARG A 3 43.54 31.22 6.14
C ARG A 3 43.66 30.27 7.33
N ASN A 4 42.70 30.32 8.24
CA ASN A 4 42.60 29.40 9.36
C ASN A 4 42.44 27.98 8.78
N GLY A 5 43.56 27.26 8.69
CA GLY A 5 43.63 25.94 8.07
C GLY A 5 42.81 24.97 8.89
N THR A 6 41.53 24.82 8.53
CA THR A 6 40.64 23.89 9.21
C THR A 6 41.24 22.51 9.01
N ARG A 7 41.63 21.83 10.10
CA ARG A 7 42.17 20.47 10.02
C ARG A 7 41.20 19.61 9.19
N PRO A 8 41.70 18.87 8.20
CA PRO A 8 40.84 17.99 7.42
C PRO A 8 40.19 16.96 8.34
N HIS A 9 38.95 16.58 8.00
CA HIS A 9 38.21 15.58 8.75
C HIS A 9 39.04 14.27 8.83
N PRO A 10 39.10 13.57 9.98
CA PRO A 10 39.93 12.36 10.12
C PRO A 10 39.58 11.27 9.08
N GLN A 11 38.33 11.24 8.61
CA GLN A 11 37.85 10.31 7.58
C GLN A 11 37.71 10.96 6.18
N HIS A 12 38.42 12.06 5.89
CA HIS A 12 38.29 12.79 4.62
C HIS A 12 38.44 11.90 3.38
N ALA A 13 39.48 11.07 3.34
CA ALA A 13 39.73 10.17 2.19
C ALA A 13 38.64 9.10 2.02
N ALA A 14 38.09 8.57 3.12
CA ALA A 14 36.99 7.59 3.07
C ALA A 14 35.69 8.25 2.57
N ILE A 15 35.41 9.48 3.02
CA ILE A 15 34.27 10.27 2.56
C ILE A 15 34.38 10.53 1.05
N LEU A 16 35.53 10.98 0.56
CA LEU A 16 35.74 11.23 -0.87
C LEU A 16 35.50 9.98 -1.72
N ARG A 17 36.09 8.85 -1.33
CA ARG A 17 35.93 7.58 -2.05
C ARG A 17 34.45 7.18 -2.21
N LEU A 18 33.64 7.32 -1.16
CA LEU A 18 32.21 7.02 -1.23
C LEU A 18 31.42 8.06 -2.05
N LEU A 19 31.83 9.32 -2.04
CA LEU A 19 31.22 10.36 -2.86
C LEU A 19 31.52 10.19 -4.35
N GLU A 20 32.72 9.74 -4.71
CA GLU A 20 33.13 9.40 -6.09
C GLU A 20 32.31 8.22 -6.64
N GLN A 21 31.90 7.29 -5.79
CA GLN A 21 30.94 6.21 -6.11
C GLN A 21 29.50 6.71 -6.27
N ARG A 22 29.27 8.03 -6.35
CA ARG A 22 27.96 8.68 -6.45
C ARG A 22 27.00 8.32 -5.31
N LYS A 23 27.49 7.99 -4.11
CA LYS A 23 26.61 7.83 -2.94
C LYS A 23 26.04 9.18 -2.49
N SER A 24 24.85 9.18 -1.91
CA SER A 24 24.25 10.38 -1.33
C SER A 24 24.97 10.76 -0.02
N THR A 25 24.96 12.04 0.34
CA THR A 25 25.54 12.51 1.61
C THR A 25 24.97 11.75 2.82
N ALA A 26 23.67 11.45 2.80
CA ALA A 26 23.02 10.71 3.88
C ALA A 26 23.50 9.25 3.96
N ALA A 27 23.72 8.60 2.82
CA ALA A 27 24.27 7.24 2.77
C ALA A 27 25.70 7.22 3.32
N VAL A 28 26.56 8.13 2.86
CA VAL A 28 27.94 8.26 3.35
C VAL A 28 27.98 8.52 4.86
N ALA A 29 27.14 9.43 5.36
CA ALA A 29 27.06 9.74 6.78
C ALA A 29 26.63 8.53 7.63
N ARG A 30 25.64 7.76 7.14
CA ARG A 30 25.16 6.55 7.82
C ARG A 30 26.22 5.44 7.81
N GLU A 31 26.90 5.25 6.69
CA GLU A 31 27.89 4.19 6.49
C GLU A 31 29.17 4.41 7.28
N LEU A 32 29.64 5.66 7.38
CA LEU A 32 30.86 6.00 8.11
C LEU A 32 30.61 6.46 9.55
N GLY A 33 29.35 6.64 9.96
CA GLY A 33 29.00 7.17 11.28
C GLY A 33 29.44 8.63 11.48
N VAL A 34 29.42 9.45 10.42
CA VAL A 34 29.90 10.85 10.46
C VAL A 34 28.76 11.85 10.37
N ASP A 35 29.03 13.08 10.82
CA ASP A 35 28.10 14.18 10.67
C ASP A 35 27.83 14.52 9.19
N ARG A 36 26.56 14.78 8.86
CA ARG A 36 26.13 15.09 7.49
C ARG A 36 26.70 16.41 7.00
N ALA A 37 26.90 17.41 7.87
CA ALA A 37 27.48 18.69 7.47
C ALA A 37 28.96 18.55 7.10
N ALA A 38 29.72 17.69 7.80
CA ALA A 38 31.08 17.36 7.42
C ALA A 38 31.17 16.75 6.02
N VAL A 39 30.28 15.79 5.69
CA VAL A 39 30.21 15.20 4.33
C VAL A 39 29.80 16.23 3.27
N ARG A 40 28.84 17.11 3.57
CA ARG A 40 28.43 18.20 2.65
C ARG A 40 29.58 19.17 2.35
N ARG A 41 30.34 19.54 3.38
CA ARG A 41 31.52 20.39 3.24
C ARG A 41 32.55 19.76 2.31
N ILE A 42 32.92 18.50 2.56
CA ILE A 42 33.90 17.76 1.76
C ILE A 42 33.43 17.60 0.30
N ARG A 43 32.14 17.27 0.09
CA ARG A 43 31.54 17.23 -1.26
C ARG A 43 31.72 18.56 -2.01
N ARG A 44 31.43 19.68 -1.34
CA ARG A 44 31.56 21.03 -1.92
C ARG A 44 33.02 21.38 -2.21
N GLU A 45 33.93 21.07 -1.30
CA GLU A 45 35.37 21.31 -1.46
C GLU A 45 35.94 20.50 -2.64
N ALA A 46 35.45 19.28 -2.85
CA ALA A 46 35.85 18.43 -3.99
C ALA A 46 35.14 18.79 -5.31
N GLY A 47 34.25 19.78 -5.33
CA GLY A 47 33.48 20.14 -6.53
C GLY A 47 32.54 19.03 -7.03
N LEU A 48 32.21 18.05 -6.17
CA LEU A 48 31.39 16.92 -6.57
C LEU A 48 29.90 17.30 -6.63
N PRO A 49 29.17 16.92 -7.69
CA PRO A 49 27.76 17.26 -7.81
C PRO A 49 26.93 16.62 -6.70
N THR A 50 25.86 17.30 -6.31
CA THR A 50 24.89 16.69 -5.40
C THR A 50 24.08 15.65 -6.16
N VAL A 51 24.15 14.41 -5.69
CA VAL A 51 23.28 13.34 -6.18
C VAL A 51 21.83 13.71 -5.81
N PRO A 52 20.94 13.94 -6.78
CA PRO A 52 19.55 14.22 -6.49
C PRO A 52 18.96 13.01 -5.75
N MET A 53 18.20 13.28 -4.69
CA MET A 53 17.44 12.23 -4.05
C MET A 53 16.36 11.80 -5.04
N GLN A 54 16.49 10.60 -5.61
CA GLN A 54 15.39 10.04 -6.38
C GLN A 54 14.22 9.86 -5.42
N PRO A 55 13.07 10.52 -5.65
CA PRO A 55 11.90 10.27 -4.83
C PRO A 55 11.54 8.81 -5.01
N LEU A 56 11.28 8.11 -3.90
CA LEU A 56 10.80 6.73 -3.94
C LEU A 56 9.59 6.64 -4.86
N THR A 57 9.43 5.53 -5.58
CA THR A 57 8.17 5.22 -6.26
C THR A 57 7.05 5.02 -5.22
N LEU A 58 5.80 4.95 -5.68
CA LEU A 58 4.67 4.68 -4.80
C LEU A 58 4.83 3.33 -4.09
N GLU A 59 5.30 2.33 -4.83
CA GLU A 59 5.51 0.95 -4.38
C GLU A 59 6.68 0.86 -3.40
N GLU A 60 7.78 1.58 -3.66
CA GLU A 60 8.91 1.67 -2.74
C GLU A 60 8.52 2.36 -1.44
N ALA A 61 7.78 3.48 -1.52
CA ALA A 61 7.27 4.17 -0.34
C ALA A 61 6.34 3.26 0.48
N TRP A 62 5.46 2.50 -0.19
CA TRP A 62 4.60 1.51 0.45
C TRP A 62 5.42 0.44 1.19
N ALA A 63 6.49 -0.07 0.58
CA ALA A 63 7.36 -1.09 1.19
C ALA A 63 8.07 -0.61 2.46
N THR A 64 8.27 0.70 2.62
CA THR A 64 8.83 1.26 3.89
C THR A 64 7.85 1.20 5.07
N HIS A 65 6.58 0.93 4.82
CA HIS A 65 5.49 0.92 5.79
C HIS A 65 4.85 -0.46 5.95
N THR A 66 5.56 -1.51 5.53
CA THR A 66 5.10 -2.88 5.65
C THR A 66 6.05 -3.73 6.46
N LYS A 67 5.48 -4.71 7.16
CA LYS A 67 6.22 -5.67 7.96
C LYS A 67 5.63 -7.07 7.73
N PRO A 68 6.43 -8.04 7.28
CA PRO A 68 6.01 -9.43 7.25
C PRO A 68 5.65 -9.93 8.66
N VAL A 69 4.59 -10.72 8.75
CA VAL A 69 4.17 -11.40 9.98
C VAL A 69 3.90 -12.88 9.68
N ASP A 70 3.65 -13.67 10.72
CA ASP A 70 3.43 -15.11 10.60
C ASP A 70 2.28 -15.45 9.64
N GLY A 71 2.37 -16.62 8.99
CA GLY A 71 1.34 -17.09 8.06
C GLY A 71 1.42 -16.47 6.66
N GLY A 72 2.52 -15.82 6.30
CA GLY A 72 2.71 -15.21 4.98
C GLY A 72 1.90 -13.92 4.81
N HIS A 73 1.51 -13.27 5.91
CA HIS A 73 0.80 -12.01 5.86
C HIS A 73 1.75 -10.82 5.95
N ILE A 74 1.25 -9.65 5.53
CA ILE A 74 1.93 -8.37 5.72
C ILE A 74 1.04 -7.44 6.53
N GLU A 75 1.60 -6.90 7.61
CA GLU A 75 1.00 -5.83 8.42
C GLU A 75 1.42 -4.45 7.88
N TRP A 76 0.47 -3.51 7.93
CA TRP A 76 0.74 -2.09 7.69
C TRP A 76 1.15 -1.35 8.96
N THR A 77 2.35 -0.75 8.94
CA THR A 77 2.96 0.00 10.04
C THR A 77 2.88 1.53 9.84
N GLY A 78 2.34 1.98 8.71
CA GLY A 78 2.18 3.40 8.39
C GLY A 78 0.89 4.03 8.94
N SER A 79 0.54 5.19 8.38
CA SER A 79 -0.63 5.97 8.77
C SER A 79 -1.96 5.26 8.52
N ARG A 80 -2.98 5.64 9.29
CA ARG A 80 -4.35 5.11 9.21
C ARG A 80 -5.35 6.26 9.15
N ALA A 81 -6.45 6.06 8.43
CA ALA A 81 -7.54 7.03 8.38
C ALA A 81 -8.22 7.15 9.77
N SER A 82 -8.43 8.38 10.24
CA SER A 82 -8.88 8.66 11.63
C SER A 82 -10.25 8.08 12.00
N GLY A 83 -11.16 7.91 11.03
CA GLY A 83 -12.50 7.37 11.29
C GLY A 83 -12.60 5.84 11.11
N SER A 84 -12.11 5.32 9.99
CA SER A 84 -12.28 3.90 9.64
C SER A 84 -11.14 2.99 10.08
N GLY A 85 -10.01 3.57 10.54
CA GLY A 85 -8.79 2.82 10.81
C GLY A 85 -8.14 2.20 9.57
N THR A 86 -8.62 2.55 8.36
CA THR A 86 -8.12 1.99 7.09
C THR A 86 -6.65 2.38 6.88
N PRO A 87 -5.75 1.43 6.61
CA PRO A 87 -4.39 1.70 6.16
C PRO A 87 -4.35 2.64 4.96
N VAL A 88 -3.66 3.78 5.10
CA VAL A 88 -3.53 4.79 4.04
C VAL A 88 -2.11 5.32 3.94
N MET A 89 -1.73 5.72 2.73
CA MET A 89 -0.47 6.39 2.46
C MET A 89 -0.72 7.65 1.63
N ARG A 90 -0.11 8.76 2.05
CA ARG A 90 -0.02 9.96 1.23
C ARG A 90 1.22 9.85 0.35
N TYR A 91 1.05 10.01 -0.94
CA TYR A 91 2.16 9.99 -1.88
C TYR A 91 1.92 11.05 -2.95
N LYS A 92 2.84 12.02 -3.03
CA LYS A 92 2.64 13.28 -3.76
C LYS A 92 1.34 13.94 -3.30
N ASP A 93 0.50 14.41 -4.22
CA ASP A 93 -0.76 15.11 -3.94
C ASP A 93 -1.97 14.17 -3.80
N ALA A 94 -1.74 12.85 -3.71
CA ALA A 94 -2.80 11.84 -3.64
C ALA A 94 -2.75 11.00 -2.36
N VAL A 95 -3.91 10.48 -1.96
CA VAL A 95 -4.08 9.54 -0.86
C VAL A 95 -4.47 8.19 -1.44
N TYR A 96 -3.71 7.15 -1.10
CA TYR A 96 -3.96 5.77 -1.52
C TYR A 96 -4.25 4.90 -0.29
N THR A 97 -5.10 3.89 -0.44
CA THR A 97 -5.19 2.83 0.57
C THR A 97 -4.03 1.85 0.38
N ALA A 98 -3.51 1.31 1.48
CA ALA A 98 -2.40 0.34 1.38
C ALA A 98 -2.81 -0.92 0.60
N ALA A 99 -4.08 -1.34 0.71
CA ALA A 99 -4.63 -2.46 -0.05
C ALA A 99 -4.73 -2.16 -1.55
N ALA A 100 -5.10 -0.93 -1.97
CA ALA A 100 -5.14 -0.60 -3.40
C ALA A 100 -3.74 -0.63 -4.05
N ILE A 101 -2.72 -0.19 -3.32
CA ILE A 101 -1.33 -0.27 -3.80
C ILE A 101 -0.88 -1.73 -3.91
N ALA A 102 -1.13 -2.54 -2.88
CA ALA A 102 -0.81 -3.97 -2.89
C ALA A 102 -1.50 -4.72 -4.03
N PHE A 103 -2.79 -4.42 -4.27
CA PHE A 103 -3.54 -4.96 -5.41
C PHE A 103 -2.88 -4.63 -6.75
N ARG A 104 -2.46 -3.36 -6.94
CA ARG A 104 -1.77 -2.93 -8.15
C ARG A 104 -0.42 -3.63 -8.33
N GLN A 105 0.35 -3.82 -7.25
CA GLN A 105 1.61 -4.56 -7.31
C GLN A 105 1.40 -6.01 -7.77
N HIS A 106 0.34 -6.67 -7.30
CA HIS A 106 0.05 -8.05 -7.69
C HIS A 106 -0.46 -8.18 -9.12
N THR A 107 -1.37 -7.29 -9.53
CA THR A 107 -2.17 -7.46 -10.76
C THR A 107 -1.73 -6.57 -11.92
N GLY A 108 -0.91 -5.55 -11.66
CA GLY A 108 -0.52 -4.54 -12.65
C GLY A 108 -1.63 -3.57 -13.05
N ARG A 109 -2.81 -3.62 -12.43
CA ARG A 109 -3.96 -2.74 -12.73
C ARG A 109 -4.52 -2.07 -11.47
N ASP A 110 -5.32 -1.03 -11.69
CA ASP A 110 -6.07 -0.41 -10.61
C ASP A 110 -7.25 -1.28 -10.15
N PRO A 111 -7.59 -1.25 -8.85
CA PRO A 111 -8.74 -2.00 -8.34
C PRO A 111 -10.04 -1.37 -8.81
N VAL A 112 -11.01 -2.23 -9.15
CA VAL A 112 -12.39 -1.79 -9.38
C VAL A 112 -13.14 -1.86 -8.05
N GLY A 113 -13.59 -0.70 -7.58
CA GLY A 113 -14.22 -0.56 -6.27
C GLY A 113 -13.23 -0.73 -5.12
N HIS A 114 -13.68 -1.34 -4.02
CA HIS A 114 -12.82 -1.50 -2.83
C HIS A 114 -11.87 -2.68 -2.98
N ALA A 115 -10.57 -2.47 -2.79
CA ALA A 115 -9.58 -3.53 -2.59
C ALA A 115 -9.53 -3.96 -1.11
N LYS A 116 -9.61 -5.27 -0.84
CA LYS A 116 -9.60 -5.84 0.51
C LYS A 116 -8.90 -7.18 0.53
N ALA A 117 -8.30 -7.52 1.67
CA ALA A 117 -7.77 -8.85 1.90
C ALA A 117 -8.90 -9.87 2.03
N GLU A 118 -8.75 -11.03 1.38
CA GLU A 118 -9.58 -12.21 1.61
C GLU A 118 -8.89 -13.24 2.54
N CYS A 119 -7.64 -12.99 2.92
CA CYS A 119 -6.99 -13.75 3.98
C CYS A 119 -7.56 -13.33 5.34
N GLY A 120 -7.83 -14.26 6.24
CA GLY A 120 -8.54 -14.01 7.51
C GLY A 120 -7.87 -13.01 8.48
N MET A 121 -6.68 -12.51 8.15
CA MET A 121 -6.01 -11.46 8.92
C MET A 121 -6.63 -10.09 8.63
N ALA A 122 -7.10 -9.43 9.69
CA ALA A 122 -7.67 -8.09 9.61
C ALA A 122 -6.66 -7.10 9.00
N GLN A 123 -7.07 -6.44 7.90
CA GLN A 123 -6.29 -5.41 7.21
C GLN A 123 -4.90 -5.86 6.76
N CYS A 124 -4.74 -7.15 6.45
CA CYS A 124 -3.56 -7.62 5.72
C CYS A 124 -3.38 -6.81 4.44
N VAL A 125 -2.13 -6.53 4.08
CA VAL A 125 -1.75 -5.82 2.84
C VAL A 125 -0.84 -6.65 1.96
N GLU A 126 -0.73 -7.96 2.21
CA GLU A 126 0.03 -8.88 1.35
C GLU A 126 -0.57 -8.88 -0.07
N PRO A 127 0.19 -8.51 -1.12
CA PRO A 127 -0.32 -8.36 -2.49
C PRO A 127 -1.13 -9.57 -3.00
N SER A 128 -0.65 -10.79 -2.73
CA SER A 128 -1.33 -12.03 -3.17
C SER A 128 -2.63 -12.35 -2.42
N HIS A 129 -2.92 -11.65 -1.32
CA HIS A 129 -4.15 -11.82 -0.54
C HIS A 129 -5.22 -10.76 -0.84
N ILE A 130 -4.90 -9.74 -1.65
CA ILE A 130 -5.81 -8.63 -1.93
C ILE A 130 -6.61 -8.88 -3.19
N GLU A 131 -7.91 -8.72 -3.07
CA GLU A 131 -8.84 -8.77 -4.19
C GLU A 131 -9.68 -7.49 -4.25
N ASP A 132 -10.02 -7.08 -5.47
CA ASP A 132 -10.97 -6.00 -5.71
C ASP A 132 -12.43 -6.52 -5.67
N GLU A 133 -13.41 -5.66 -5.91
CA GLU A 133 -14.81 -6.05 -5.73
C GLU A 133 -15.28 -7.13 -6.72
N PRO A 134 -14.99 -7.05 -8.03
CA PRO A 134 -15.28 -8.13 -8.98
C PRO A 134 -14.54 -9.43 -8.64
N GLY A 135 -13.25 -9.38 -8.31
CA GLY A 135 -12.46 -10.57 -7.96
C GLY A 135 -13.05 -11.31 -6.77
N ARG A 136 -13.39 -10.59 -5.69
CA ARG A 136 -14.07 -11.16 -4.52
C ARG A 136 -15.44 -11.74 -4.87
N ALA A 137 -16.23 -11.06 -5.69
CA ALA A 137 -17.55 -11.54 -6.08
C ALA A 137 -17.43 -12.89 -6.82
N HIS A 138 -16.47 -13.00 -7.73
CA HIS A 138 -16.18 -14.21 -8.49
C HIS A 138 -15.71 -15.36 -7.59
N ILE A 139 -14.72 -15.13 -6.73
CA ILE A 139 -14.19 -16.16 -5.81
C ILE A 139 -15.30 -16.70 -4.90
N ARG A 140 -16.16 -15.84 -4.37
CA ARG A 140 -17.25 -16.25 -3.48
C ARG A 140 -18.37 -16.97 -4.21
N GLU A 141 -18.59 -16.66 -5.48
CA GLU A 141 -19.48 -17.42 -6.35
C GLU A 141 -18.94 -18.82 -6.63
N GLN A 142 -17.64 -18.94 -6.95
CA GLN A 142 -16.99 -20.23 -7.12
C GLN A 142 -17.07 -21.08 -5.84
N LEU A 143 -16.78 -20.47 -4.68
CA LEU A 143 -16.92 -21.14 -3.39
C LEU A 143 -18.36 -21.65 -3.15
N ARG A 144 -19.36 -20.83 -3.49
CA ARG A 144 -20.76 -21.23 -3.39
C ARG A 144 -21.08 -22.46 -4.23
N ASN A 145 -20.56 -22.52 -5.46
CA ASN A 145 -20.75 -23.65 -6.37
C ASN A 145 -20.09 -24.92 -5.82
N VAL A 146 -18.86 -24.82 -5.32
CA VAL A 146 -18.14 -25.94 -4.68
C VAL A 146 -18.87 -26.47 -3.44
N LEU A 147 -19.46 -25.56 -2.64
CA LEU A 147 -20.25 -25.93 -1.46
C LEU A 147 -21.65 -26.51 -1.78
N GLY A 148 -21.98 -26.73 -3.06
CA GLY A 148 -23.26 -27.31 -3.47
C GLY A 148 -24.47 -26.42 -3.18
N LYS A 149 -24.28 -25.12 -2.94
CA LYS A 149 -25.36 -24.19 -2.59
C LYS A 149 -26.19 -23.72 -3.78
N GLY A 150 -25.85 -24.15 -5.00
CA GLY A 150 -26.54 -23.84 -6.24
C GLY A 150 -26.43 -22.36 -6.67
N ALA A 151 -26.96 -22.06 -7.86
CA ALA A 151 -26.98 -20.71 -8.39
C ALA A 151 -27.81 -19.74 -7.52
N ARG A 152 -27.48 -18.46 -7.58
CA ARG A 152 -28.31 -17.40 -6.98
C ARG A 152 -29.60 -17.27 -7.80
N GLN A 153 -30.73 -17.18 -7.10
CA GLN A 153 -32.02 -16.89 -7.74
C GLN A 153 -31.97 -15.51 -8.40
N PRO A 154 -32.66 -15.28 -9.54
CA PRO A 154 -32.64 -13.99 -10.23
C PRO A 154 -33.28 -12.87 -9.41
N PHE A 155 -34.24 -13.19 -8.52
CA PHE A 155 -34.91 -12.22 -7.66
C PHE A 155 -34.83 -12.65 -6.18
N CYS A 156 -34.79 -11.69 -5.26
CA CYS A 156 -34.93 -12.00 -3.84
C CYS A 156 -36.40 -12.05 -3.39
N ARG A 157 -36.65 -12.38 -2.11
CA ARG A 157 -38.00 -12.45 -1.52
C ARG A 157 -38.78 -11.12 -1.53
N ARG A 158 -38.10 -9.99 -1.80
CA ARG A 158 -38.71 -8.65 -1.95
C ARG A 158 -38.67 -8.16 -3.40
N ASP A 159 -38.50 -9.08 -4.34
CA ASP A 159 -38.51 -8.80 -5.78
C ASP A 159 -37.39 -7.88 -6.30
N HIS A 160 -36.29 -7.74 -5.54
CA HIS A 160 -35.12 -7.03 -6.05
C HIS A 160 -34.30 -7.92 -6.98
N ASP A 161 -33.96 -7.38 -8.15
CA ASP A 161 -33.06 -8.00 -9.12
C ASP A 161 -31.69 -8.32 -8.47
N GLN A 162 -31.35 -9.61 -8.47
CA GLN A 162 -30.10 -10.12 -7.94
C GLN A 162 -28.92 -9.94 -8.90
N ALA A 163 -29.12 -9.61 -10.18
CA ALA A 163 -28.05 -9.16 -11.05
C ALA A 163 -27.46 -7.83 -10.55
N VAL A 164 -28.32 -6.92 -10.07
CA VAL A 164 -27.93 -5.60 -9.56
C VAL A 164 -27.54 -5.67 -8.08
N HIS A 165 -28.41 -6.22 -7.23
CA HIS A 165 -28.26 -6.14 -5.77
C HIS A 165 -27.72 -7.41 -5.12
N GLY A 166 -27.56 -8.49 -5.87
CA GLY A 166 -27.07 -9.75 -5.33
C GLY A 166 -25.59 -9.65 -4.96
N ARG A 167 -25.25 -10.15 -3.78
CA ARG A 167 -23.87 -10.24 -3.28
C ARG A 167 -23.64 -11.61 -2.64
N TYR A 168 -22.38 -11.99 -2.50
CA TYR A 168 -21.97 -13.20 -1.79
C TYR A 168 -21.14 -12.82 -0.55
N GLY A 169 -21.50 -13.40 0.59
CA GLY A 169 -20.70 -13.32 1.81
C GLY A 169 -19.47 -14.23 1.74
N PRO A 170 -18.55 -14.12 2.71
CA PRO A 170 -17.31 -14.91 2.74
C PRO A 170 -17.54 -16.43 2.68
N ASN A 171 -18.70 -16.89 3.17
CA ASN A 171 -19.06 -18.31 3.27
C ASN A 171 -19.83 -18.80 2.01
N GLY A 172 -19.83 -18.03 0.92
CA GLY A 172 -20.63 -18.30 -0.29
C GLY A 172 -22.15 -18.11 -0.09
N THR A 173 -22.58 -17.56 1.05
CA THR A 173 -24.00 -17.28 1.30
C THR A 173 -24.45 -16.07 0.47
N ALA A 174 -25.41 -16.29 -0.42
CA ALA A 174 -26.02 -15.22 -1.21
C ALA A 174 -26.91 -14.33 -0.34
N TYR A 175 -26.86 -13.02 -0.56
CA TYR A 175 -27.75 -12.05 0.08
C TYR A 175 -28.05 -10.88 -0.86
N CYS A 176 -29.16 -10.18 -0.61
CA CYS A 176 -29.54 -8.98 -1.34
C CYS A 176 -29.09 -7.73 -0.58
N GLN A 177 -28.25 -6.91 -1.23
CA GLN A 177 -27.72 -5.66 -0.68
C GLN A 177 -28.84 -4.65 -0.40
N ALA A 178 -29.79 -4.46 -1.33
CA ALA A 178 -30.94 -3.58 -1.13
C ALA A 178 -31.78 -3.95 0.10
N CYS A 179 -32.03 -5.24 0.33
CA CYS A 179 -32.71 -5.69 1.56
C CYS A 179 -31.90 -5.37 2.83
N GLN A 180 -30.57 -5.47 2.76
CA GLN A 180 -29.69 -5.15 3.89
C GLN A 180 -29.64 -3.64 4.16
N ASP A 181 -29.69 -2.82 3.11
CA ASP A 181 -29.72 -1.37 3.23
C ASP A 181 -31.02 -0.88 3.87
N VAL A 182 -32.17 -1.40 3.44
CA VAL A 182 -33.46 -1.14 4.09
C VAL A 182 -33.41 -1.51 5.58
N LYS A 183 -32.84 -2.67 5.93
CA LYS A 183 -32.68 -3.09 7.34
C LYS A 183 -31.80 -2.15 8.15
N ARG A 184 -30.87 -1.43 7.50
CA ARG A 184 -29.98 -0.44 8.12
C ARG A 184 -30.56 0.99 8.08
N GLY A 185 -31.80 1.15 7.62
CA GLY A 185 -32.42 2.47 7.46
C GLY A 185 -31.85 3.30 6.31
N ARG A 186 -31.17 2.65 5.34
CA ARG A 186 -30.64 3.30 4.14
C ARG A 186 -31.61 3.13 2.98
N VAL A 187 -31.72 4.17 2.15
CA VAL A 187 -32.49 4.11 0.90
C VAL A 187 -31.73 3.19 -0.06
N PRO A 188 -32.33 2.09 -0.54
CA PRO A 188 -31.69 1.23 -1.51
C PRO A 188 -31.51 1.99 -2.82
N GLU A 189 -30.37 1.76 -3.48
CA GLU A 189 -30.09 2.30 -4.80
C GLU A 189 -31.13 1.76 -5.80
N PRO A 190 -31.70 2.59 -6.69
CA PRO A 190 -32.62 2.11 -7.70
C PRO A 190 -31.91 1.14 -8.66
N ALA A 191 -32.64 0.19 -9.22
CA ALA A 191 -32.14 -0.59 -10.35
C ALA A 191 -31.92 0.37 -11.52
N GLY A 192 -30.65 0.56 -11.89
CA GLY A 192 -30.25 1.37 -13.05
C GLY A 192 -30.43 0.64 -14.38
#